data_AF-A0A2H0XKY0-F1
#
_entry.id   AF-A0A2H0XKY0-F1
#
_cell.length_a   1.000
_cell.length_b   1.000
_cell.length_c   1.000
_cell.angle_alpha   90.00
_cell.angle_beta   90.00
_cell.angle_gamma   90.00
#
_symmetry.space_group_name_H-M   'P 1'
#
loop_
_entity.id
_entity.type
_entity.pdbx_description
1 polymer ?
#
loop_
_entity_poly.entity_id
_entity_poly.type
_entity_poly.pdbx_seq_one_letter_code
_entity_poly.pdbx_strand_id
1 'polypeptide(L)'
;MDREYKNARVLMVEDELREILEKLTKEVYEKNKDEDRLLIVGIKRRGEILAKRIAKSLGTKIDVAFGSIDITLYRDDLTSIDKKPIVRKTEIPFNIDDQNLLLVDDVLFTGRTVRAALTELVDFGRPKRVQLAVFIDRE
;
A
#
# COMPACT_ATOMS: atom_id res chain seq x y z
N MET A 1 9.20 27.34 -0.65
CA MET A 1 9.14 26.19 0.29
C MET A 1 8.00 26.48 1.25
N ASP A 2 6.91 25.74 1.10
CA ASP A 2 5.58 26.08 1.63
C ASP A 2 5.54 26.24 3.15
N ARG A 3 4.67 27.15 3.61
CA ARG A 3 4.45 27.50 5.03
C ARG A 3 4.02 26.33 5.92
N GLU A 4 3.75 25.15 5.36
CA GLU A 4 3.13 23.98 6.01
C GLU A 4 4.10 23.13 6.85
N TYR A 5 5.42 23.28 6.71
CA TYR A 5 6.42 22.41 7.35
C TYR A 5 7.37 23.14 8.32
N LYS A 6 6.95 24.28 8.90
CA LYS A 6 7.81 25.19 9.68
C LYS A 6 8.56 24.56 10.87
N ASN A 7 8.12 23.40 11.36
CA ASN A 7 8.76 22.64 12.44
C ASN A 7 9.04 21.17 12.07
N ALA A 8 9.02 20.83 10.78
CA ALA A 8 9.27 19.46 10.34
C ALA A 8 10.78 19.16 10.30
N ARG A 9 11.17 18.01 10.83
CA ARG A 9 12.50 17.44 10.60
C ARG A 9 12.45 16.54 9.37
N VAL A 10 13.36 16.74 8.43
CA VAL A 10 13.56 15.79 7.33
C VAL A 10 14.11 14.49 7.92
N LEU A 11 13.36 13.40 7.76
CA LEU A 11 13.76 12.07 8.23
C LEU A 11 14.54 11.29 7.16
N MET A 12 14.29 11.59 5.89
CA MET A 12 14.86 10.86 4.77
C MET A 12 14.97 11.78 3.56
N VAL A 13 16.10 11.75 2.89
CA VAL A 13 16.33 12.48 1.62
C VAL A 13 15.98 11.62 0.41
N GLU A 14 15.95 12.23 -0.78
CA GLU A 14 15.49 11.54 -2.00
C GLU A 14 16.33 10.29 -2.36
N ASP A 15 17.64 10.36 -2.23
CA ASP A 15 18.52 9.23 -2.57
C ASP A 15 18.32 8.05 -1.60
N GLU A 16 18.22 8.33 -0.30
CA GLU A 16 17.88 7.32 0.72
C GLU A 16 16.52 6.68 0.45
N LEU A 17 15.52 7.49 0.06
CA LEU A 17 14.19 7.01 -0.31
C LEU A 17 14.27 6.03 -1.49
N ARG A 18 15.09 6.36 -2.49
CA ARG A 18 15.27 5.53 -3.68
C ARG A 18 15.94 4.21 -3.34
N GLU A 19 17.02 4.23 -2.57
CA GLU A 19 17.73 3.02 -2.16
C GLU A 19 16.86 2.09 -1.31
N ILE A 20 16.07 2.64 -0.38
CA ILE A 20 15.18 1.84 0.45
C ILE A 20 14.06 1.24 -0.39
N LEU A 21 13.50 1.99 -1.34
CA LEU A 21 12.47 1.46 -2.25
C LEU A 21 13.01 0.34 -3.14
N GLU A 22 14.25 0.45 -3.61
CA GLU A 22 14.92 -0.60 -4.38
C GLU A 22 15.13 -1.87 -3.54
N LYS A 23 15.59 -1.73 -2.29
CA LYS A 23 15.74 -2.83 -1.34
C LYS A 23 14.40 -3.52 -1.06
N LEU A 24 13.37 -2.74 -0.74
CA LEU A 24 12.01 -3.25 -0.50
C LEU A 24 11.48 -4.01 -1.73
N THR A 25 11.67 -3.46 -2.93
CA THR A 25 11.24 -4.10 -4.18
C THR A 25 11.97 -5.42 -4.40
N LYS A 26 13.28 -5.48 -4.13
CA LYS A 26 14.07 -6.71 -4.22
C LYS A 26 13.58 -7.76 -3.23
N GLU A 27 13.27 -7.38 -1.99
CA GLU A 27 12.72 -8.30 -0.99
C GLU A 27 11.35 -8.84 -1.38
N VAL A 28 10.48 -7.98 -1.91
CA VAL A 28 9.18 -8.40 -2.45
C VAL A 28 9.37 -9.40 -3.59
N TYR A 29 10.30 -9.14 -4.51
CA TYR A 29 10.62 -10.08 -5.58
C TYR A 29 11.08 -11.43 -5.04
N GLU A 30 12.10 -11.45 -4.18
CA GLU A 30 12.66 -12.71 -3.68
C GLU A 30 11.63 -13.56 -2.92
N LYS A 31 10.69 -12.92 -2.20
CA LYS A 31 9.61 -13.61 -1.49
C LYS A 31 8.50 -14.15 -2.38
N ASN A 32 8.40 -13.70 -3.64
CA ASN A 32 7.30 -14.01 -4.54
C ASN A 32 7.75 -14.48 -5.94
N LYS A 33 9.05 -14.73 -6.16
CA LYS A 33 9.62 -15.10 -7.48
C LYS A 33 9.16 -16.45 -8.00
N ASP A 34 8.71 -17.33 -7.11
CA ASP A 34 8.23 -18.68 -7.44
C ASP A 34 6.70 -18.71 -7.62
N GLU A 35 6.03 -17.56 -7.51
CA GLU A 35 4.59 -17.44 -7.73
C GLU A 35 4.32 -17.08 -9.20
N ASP A 36 3.32 -17.72 -9.81
CA ASP A 36 2.94 -17.44 -11.22
C ASP A 36 2.51 -15.97 -11.42
N ARG A 37 1.88 -15.40 -10.40
CA ARG A 37 1.34 -14.04 -10.41
C ARG A 37 1.35 -13.43 -9.01
N LEU A 38 1.67 -12.14 -8.94
CA LEU A 38 1.56 -11.34 -7.73
C LEU A 38 0.52 -10.23 -7.90
N LEU A 39 -0.44 -10.17 -6.99
CA LEU A 39 -1.38 -9.05 -6.92
C LEU A 39 -0.80 -7.99 -5.98
N ILE A 40 -0.73 -6.73 -6.42
CA ILE A 40 -0.24 -5.62 -5.60
C ILE A 40 -1.37 -4.61 -5.44
N VAL A 41 -1.75 -4.37 -4.19
CA VAL A 41 -2.82 -3.44 -3.84
C VAL A 41 -2.28 -2.35 -2.92
N GLY A 42 -2.29 -1.11 -3.40
CA GLY A 42 -1.88 0.04 -2.60
C GLY A 42 -3.04 0.64 -1.81
N ILE A 43 -2.81 0.96 -0.54
CA ILE A 43 -3.78 1.72 0.26
C ILE A 43 -3.72 3.20 -0.16
N LYS A 44 -4.88 3.80 -0.48
CA LYS A 44 -4.93 5.13 -1.10
C LYS A 44 -4.32 6.25 -0.26
N ARG A 45 -3.89 7.28 -1.00
CA ARG A 45 -3.01 8.43 -0.68
C ARG A 45 -1.56 8.20 -1.09
N ARG A 46 -0.72 7.60 -0.25
CA ARG A 46 0.73 7.45 -0.52
C ARG A 46 1.14 6.00 -0.76
N GLY A 47 0.50 5.04 -0.08
CA GLY A 47 0.68 3.60 -0.32
C GLY A 47 0.44 3.23 -1.79
N GLU A 48 -0.59 3.79 -2.43
CA GLU A 48 -0.86 3.64 -3.87
C GLU A 48 0.32 4.03 -4.78
N ILE A 49 1.01 5.13 -4.45
CA ILE A 49 2.15 5.61 -5.25
C ILE A 49 3.32 4.63 -5.14
N LEU A 50 3.60 4.15 -3.92
CA LEU A 50 4.66 3.17 -3.66
C LEU A 50 4.33 1.83 -4.33
N ALA A 51 3.11 1.34 -4.17
CA ALA A 51 2.60 0.14 -4.80
C ALA A 51 2.78 0.15 -6.31
N LYS A 52 2.42 1.27 -6.96
CA LYS A 52 2.57 1.44 -8.42
C LYS A 52 4.04 1.41 -8.86
N ARG A 53 4.95 1.97 -8.06
CA ARG A 53 6.40 1.92 -8.33
C ARG A 53 6.95 0.50 -8.22
N ILE A 54 6.58 -0.22 -7.16
CA ILE A 54 6.96 -1.62 -6.96
C ILE A 54 6.42 -2.47 -8.11
N ALA A 55 5.12 -2.35 -8.43
CA ALA A 55 4.49 -3.08 -9.52
C ALA A 55 5.18 -2.85 -10.87
N LYS A 56 5.50 -1.60 -11.20
CA LYS A 56 6.24 -1.26 -12.43
C LYS A 56 7.63 -1.88 -12.47
N SER A 57 8.33 -1.91 -11.34
CA SER A 57 9.68 -2.49 -11.25
C SER A 57 9.66 -4.01 -11.35
N LEU A 58 8.64 -4.67 -10.80
CA LEU A 58 8.49 -6.12 -10.81
C LEU A 58 7.86 -6.68 -12.08
N GLY A 59 7.03 -5.91 -12.79
CA GLY A 59 6.32 -6.37 -13.99
C GLY A 59 7.22 -6.76 -15.16
N THR A 60 8.54 -6.52 -15.08
CA THR A 60 9.54 -7.03 -16.03
C THR A 60 10.09 -8.40 -15.66
N LYS A 61 9.75 -8.92 -14.47
CA LYS A 61 10.31 -10.14 -13.89
C LYS A 61 9.25 -11.18 -13.53
N ILE A 62 8.06 -10.76 -13.12
CA ILE A 62 6.91 -11.61 -12.77
C ILE A 62 5.61 -10.97 -13.30
N ASP A 63 4.55 -11.76 -13.49
CA ASP A 63 3.23 -11.20 -13.79
C ASP A 63 2.69 -10.46 -12.57
N VAL A 64 2.32 -9.18 -12.76
CA VAL A 64 1.83 -8.31 -11.71
C VAL A 64 0.49 -7.71 -12.11
N ALA A 65 -0.53 -7.89 -11.26
CA ALA A 65 -1.75 -7.10 -11.32
C ALA A 65 -1.70 -6.00 -10.26
N PHE A 66 -2.09 -4.77 -10.63
CA PHE A 66 -2.05 -3.63 -9.72
C PHE A 66 -3.46 -3.06 -9.48
N GLY A 67 -3.79 -2.84 -8.21
CA GLY A 67 -5.03 -2.21 -7.77
C GLY A 67 -4.81 -1.26 -6.60
N SER A 68 -5.89 -0.64 -6.13
CA SER A 68 -5.86 0.29 -4.99
C SER A 68 -7.14 0.23 -4.17
N ILE A 69 -7.02 0.44 -2.86
CA ILE A 69 -8.15 0.45 -1.92
C ILE A 69 -8.26 1.79 -1.24
N ASP A 70 -9.47 2.36 -1.21
CA ASP A 70 -9.77 3.52 -0.37
C ASP A 70 -10.49 3.13 0.91
N ILE A 71 -9.74 3.14 2.02
CA ILE A 71 -10.29 2.88 3.35
C ILE A 71 -10.88 4.12 4.04
N THR A 72 -11.02 5.25 3.34
CA THR A 72 -11.40 6.53 3.96
C THR A 72 -12.73 6.43 4.74
N LEU A 73 -13.67 5.58 4.32
CA LEU A 73 -14.94 5.34 5.00
C LEU A 73 -14.87 4.41 6.22
N TYR A 74 -13.84 3.58 6.34
CA TYR A 74 -13.66 2.59 7.42
C TYR A 74 -12.84 3.14 8.60
N ARG A 75 -12.64 4.45 8.62
CA ARG A 75 -11.97 5.15 9.71
C ARG A 75 -12.98 5.43 10.80
N ASP A 76 -13.03 4.53 11.80
CA ASP A 76 -13.85 4.64 13.02
C ASP A 76 -13.64 5.99 13.76
N ASP A 77 -12.54 6.68 13.46
CA ASP A 77 -12.09 7.97 13.99
C ASP A 77 -12.65 9.21 13.25
N LEU A 78 -13.58 9.05 12.31
CA LEU A 78 -14.21 10.18 11.59
C LEU A 78 -15.13 11.06 12.44
N THR A 79 -15.27 10.80 13.74
CA THR A 79 -16.17 11.54 14.63
C THR A 79 -15.75 12.99 14.91
N SER A 80 -14.52 13.40 14.57
CA SER A 80 -13.93 14.67 15.05
C SER A 80 -13.35 15.59 13.97
N ILE A 81 -13.64 15.40 12.68
CA ILE A 81 -13.06 16.24 11.61
C ILE A 81 -14.16 17.00 10.86
N ASP A 82 -14.16 18.33 10.98
CA ASP A 82 -15.03 19.32 10.31
C ASP A 82 -14.99 19.31 8.76
N LYS A 83 -14.35 18.30 8.14
CA LYS A 83 -14.28 18.12 6.69
C LYS A 83 -14.82 16.74 6.35
N LYS A 84 -15.95 16.72 5.62
CA LYS A 84 -16.51 15.49 5.06
C LYS A 84 -15.40 14.71 4.34
N PRO A 85 -15.18 13.43 4.67
CA PRO A 85 -14.18 12.62 3.97
C PRO A 85 -14.49 12.58 2.47
N ILE A 86 -13.48 12.88 1.64
CA ILE A 86 -13.58 12.65 0.20
C ILE A 86 -13.32 11.17 -0.04
N VAL A 87 -14.39 10.42 -0.30
CA VAL A 87 -14.32 9.01 -0.70
C VAL A 87 -13.83 8.95 -2.15
N ARG A 88 -12.73 8.25 -2.38
CA ARG A 88 -12.25 7.85 -3.70
C ARG A 88 -12.66 6.40 -3.94
N LYS A 89 -12.69 6.01 -5.22
CA LYS A 89 -13.13 4.68 -5.62
C LYS A 89 -12.05 3.63 -5.33
N THR A 90 -12.39 2.51 -4.68
CA THR A 90 -11.56 1.30 -4.65
C THR A 90 -11.51 0.68 -6.07
N GLU A 91 -10.32 0.35 -6.56
CA GLU A 91 -10.09 -0.16 -7.91
C GLU A 91 -9.26 -1.44 -7.87
N ILE A 92 -9.93 -2.58 -7.89
CA ILE A 92 -9.32 -3.92 -7.98
C ILE A 92 -9.88 -4.59 -9.24
N PRO A 93 -9.27 -4.36 -10.42
CA PRO A 93 -9.80 -4.82 -11.71
C PRO A 93 -9.48 -6.30 -12.02
N PHE A 94 -9.27 -7.13 -10.99
CA PHE A 94 -8.86 -8.53 -11.10
C PHE A 94 -9.47 -9.36 -9.97
N ASN A 95 -9.58 -10.67 -10.18
CA ASN A 95 -9.97 -11.59 -9.13
C ASN A 95 -8.81 -11.79 -8.14
N ILE A 96 -9.11 -11.79 -6.85
CA ILE A 96 -8.14 -12.03 -5.76
C ILE A 96 -8.23 -13.44 -5.17
N ASP A 97 -9.24 -14.24 -5.53
CA ASP A 97 -9.47 -15.59 -5.01
C ASP A 97 -8.27 -16.52 -5.23
N ASP A 98 -7.82 -17.15 -4.15
CA ASP A 98 -6.69 -18.09 -4.12
C ASP A 98 -5.35 -17.52 -4.65
N GLN A 99 -5.26 -16.19 -4.78
CA GLN A 99 -4.04 -15.50 -5.23
C GLN A 99 -3.18 -15.00 -4.06
N ASN A 100 -1.90 -14.77 -4.33
CA ASN A 100 -1.02 -14.06 -3.40
C ASN A 100 -1.15 -12.55 -3.61
N LEU A 101 -1.45 -11.84 -2.51
CA LEU A 101 -1.69 -10.41 -2.52
C LEU A 101 -0.70 -9.69 -1.61
N LEU A 102 -0.08 -8.64 -2.13
CA LEU A 102 0.75 -7.69 -1.39
C LEU A 102 -0.03 -6.40 -1.16
N LEU A 103 -0.38 -6.13 0.09
CA LEU A 103 -0.82 -4.81 0.52
C LEU A 103 0.39 -3.89 0.70
N VAL A 104 0.27 -2.64 0.25
CA VAL A 104 1.32 -1.64 0.37
C VAL A 104 0.79 -0.37 1.02
N ASP A 105 1.47 0.08 2.07
CA ASP A 105 1.20 1.35 2.76
C ASP A 105 2.50 2.15 2.96
N ASP A 106 2.38 3.45 3.22
CA ASP A 106 3.57 4.29 3.45
C ASP A 106 4.08 4.19 4.89
N VAL A 107 3.19 4.19 5.88
CA VAL A 107 3.57 4.21 7.30
C VAL A 107 2.72 3.25 8.13
N LEU A 108 3.35 2.27 8.77
CA LEU A 108 2.73 1.44 9.80
C LEU A 108 2.73 2.15 11.15
N PHE A 109 1.62 2.03 11.89
CA PHE A 109 1.51 2.50 13.27
C PHE A 109 0.61 1.55 14.06
N THR A 110 -0.53 2.02 14.59
CA THR A 110 -1.54 1.21 15.27
C THR A 110 -2.19 0.12 14.43
N GLY A 111 -1.82 -0.04 13.15
CA GLY A 111 -2.38 -1.05 12.24
C GLY A 111 -3.83 -0.80 11.79
N ARG A 112 -4.51 0.26 12.25
CA ARG A 112 -5.92 0.53 11.90
C ARG A 112 -6.17 0.62 10.39
N THR A 113 -5.27 1.26 9.66
CA THR A 113 -5.31 1.34 8.20
C THR A 113 -5.28 -0.04 7.56
N VAL A 114 -4.34 -0.89 7.98
CA VAL A 114 -4.17 -2.26 7.46
C VAL A 114 -5.41 -3.10 7.78
N ARG A 115 -5.93 -3.02 9.01
CA ARG A 115 -7.17 -3.72 9.41
C ARG A 115 -8.35 -3.34 8.53
N ALA A 116 -8.52 -2.04 8.26
CA ALA A 116 -9.57 -1.55 7.38
C ALA A 116 -9.40 -2.06 5.94
N ALA A 117 -8.16 -2.08 5.42
CA ALA A 117 -7.88 -2.60 4.08
C ALA A 117 -8.15 -4.10 3.99
N LEU A 118 -7.80 -4.88 5.02
CA LEU A 118 -8.13 -6.30 5.09
C LEU A 118 -9.64 -6.54 5.15
N THR A 119 -10.39 -5.69 5.84
CA THR A 119 -11.85 -5.79 5.91
C THR A 119 -12.48 -5.52 4.54
N GLU A 120 -12.08 -4.43 3.88
CA GLU A 120 -12.54 -4.10 2.53
C GLU A 120 -12.19 -5.22 1.53
N LEU A 121 -10.98 -5.81 1.62
CA LEU A 121 -10.56 -6.88 0.71
C LEU A 121 -11.51 -8.09 0.71
N VAL A 122 -12.16 -8.39 1.84
CA VAL A 122 -13.10 -9.54 1.94
C VAL A 122 -14.26 -9.39 0.97
N ASP A 123 -14.67 -8.16 0.65
CA ASP A 123 -15.75 -7.89 -0.30
C ASP A 123 -15.34 -8.17 -1.75
N PHE A 124 -14.04 -8.28 -2.04
CA PHE A 124 -13.49 -8.53 -3.37
C PHE A 124 -13.12 -10.00 -3.61
N GLY A 125 -13.04 -10.83 -2.56
CA GLY A 125 -12.70 -12.25 -2.67
C GLY A 125 -11.85 -12.76 -1.50
N ARG A 126 -11.28 -13.95 -1.67
CA ARG A 126 -10.50 -14.66 -0.65
C ARG A 126 -9.10 -14.97 -1.14
N PRO A 127 -8.10 -14.11 -0.88
CA PRO A 127 -6.72 -14.38 -1.26
C PRO A 127 -6.16 -15.56 -0.47
N LYS A 128 -5.28 -16.34 -1.12
CA LYS A 128 -4.53 -17.44 -0.50
C LYS A 128 -3.60 -16.93 0.61
N ARG A 129 -3.00 -15.77 0.38
CA ARG A 129 -2.07 -15.11 1.31
C ARG A 129 -2.13 -13.60 1.13
N VAL A 130 -2.14 -12.86 2.23
CA VAL A 130 -1.92 -11.41 2.24
C VAL A 130 -0.59 -11.10 2.92
N GLN A 131 0.30 -10.43 2.20
CA GLN A 131 1.55 -9.86 2.72
C GLN A 131 1.36 -8.35 2.89
N LEU A 132 2.12 -7.75 3.82
CA LEU A 132 2.17 -6.30 3.99
C LEU A 132 3.59 -5.79 3.73
N ALA A 133 3.71 -4.79 2.87
CA ALA A 133 4.92 -3.99 2.71
C ALA A 133 4.63 -2.55 3.17
N VAL A 134 5.44 -2.06 4.10
CA VAL A 134 5.37 -0.70 4.63
C VAL A 134 6.72 -0.04 4.47
N PHE A 135 6.72 1.25 4.15
CA PHE A 135 7.96 1.98 3.91
C PHE A 135 8.61 2.46 5.21
N ILE A 136 7.79 2.87 6.19
CA ILE A 136 8.23 3.24 7.54
C ILE A 136 7.37 2.46 8.54
N ASP A 137 8.02 1.94 9.58
CA ASP A 137 7.36 1.53 10.81
C ASP A 137 7.68 2.57 11.89
N ARG A 138 6.65 3.05 12.61
CA ARG A 138 6.78 4.13 13.61
C ARG A 138 6.28 3.74 15.00
N GLU A 139 6.28 2.44 15.32
CA GLU A 139 6.23 1.99 16.73
C GLU A 139 7.37 2.58 17.57
#